data_AF-A0A7V0U512-F1
#
_entry.id   AF-A0A7V0U512-F1
#
_cell.length_a   1.000
_cell.length_b   1.000
_cell.length_c   1.000
_cell.angle_alpha   90.00
_cell.angle_beta   90.00
_cell.angle_gamma   90.00
#
_symmetry.space_group_name_H-M   'P 1'
#
loop_
_entity.id
_entity.type
_entity.pdbx_description
1 polymer ?
#
loop_
_entity_poly.entity_id
_entity_poly.type
_entity_poly.pdbx_seq_one_letter_code
_entity_poly.pdbx_strand_id
1 'polypeptide(L)' 'VYCATANPVQVIVAQSEQGRGILGVIDGASPSGVESEDDVAWRKGFLRKLGYKS' A
#
# COMPACT_ATOMS: atom_id res chain seq x y z
N VAL A 1 13.66 3.44 4.45
CA VAL A 1 12.71 2.33 4.26
C VAL A 1 11.85 2.67 3.05
N TYR A 2 11.79 1.82 2.01
CA TYR A 2 11.05 2.10 0.78
C TYR A 2 9.59 1.62 0.83
N CYS A 3 9.31 0.51 1.54
CA CYS A 3 7.99 -0.05 1.73
C CYS A 3 7.95 -0.82 3.06
N ALA A 4 6.83 -0.77 3.77
CA ALA A 4 6.53 -1.58 4.94
C ALA A 4 5.03 -1.93 4.92
N THR A 5 4.73 -3.14 4.47
CA THR A 5 3.37 -3.60 4.18
C THR A 5 3.28 -5.10 4.44
N ALA A 6 2.05 -5.60 4.60
CA ALA A 6 1.75 -7.04 4.63
C ALA A 6 1.28 -7.57 3.26
N ASN A 7 1.15 -6.70 2.25
CA ASN A 7 0.74 -7.07 0.90
C ASN A 7 1.88 -7.77 0.13
N PRO A 8 1.58 -8.50 -0.95
CA PRO A 8 2.59 -8.92 -1.93
C PRO A 8 3.37 -7.71 -2.46
N VAL A 9 4.70 -7.80 -2.46
CA VAL A 9 5.59 -6.70 -2.85
C VAL A 9 6.56 -7.13 -3.95
N GLN A 10 6.78 -6.23 -4.91
CA GLN A 10 7.86 -6.34 -5.89
C GLN A 10 8.75 -5.08 -5.84
N VAL A 11 10.03 -5.23 -6.18
CA VAL A 11 11.00 -4.13 -6.24
C VAL A 11 11.46 -3.92 -7.67
N ILE A 12 11.34 -2.70 -8.17
CA ILE A 12 11.86 -2.32 -9.49
C ILE A 12 13.33 -1.94 -9.31
N VAL A 13 14.22 -2.72 -9.94
CA VAL A 13 15.66 -2.51 -9.87
C VAL A 13 16.18 -2.09 -11.24
N ALA A 14 16.84 -0.94 -11.30
CA ALA A 14 17.66 -0.55 -12.44
C ALA A 14 19.06 -1.11 -12.27
N GLN A 15 19.65 -1.59 -13.37
CA GLN A 15 21.04 -2.04 -13.40
C GLN A 15 21.82 -1.24 -14.46
N SER A 16 23.00 -0.77 -14.08
CA SER A 16 24.00 -0.14 -14.96
C SER A 16 25.34 -0.86 -14.83
N GLU A 17 26.35 -0.41 -15.57
CA GLU A 17 27.73 -0.89 -15.41
C GLU A 17 28.31 -0.62 -14.01
N GLN A 18 27.87 0.45 -13.34
CA GLN A 18 28.32 0.80 -12.00
C GLN A 18 27.66 -0.06 -10.91
N GLY A 19 26.42 -0.53 -11.11
CA GLY A 19 25.71 -1.32 -10.10
C GLY A 19 24.20 -1.33 -10.24
N ARG A 20 23.50 -1.52 -9.11
CA ARG A 20 22.03 -1.60 -9.04
C ARG A 20 21.44 -0.51 -8.17
N GLY A 21 20.35 0.07 -8.61
CA GLY A 21 19.56 1.04 -7.85
C GLY A 21 18.10 0.62 -7.76
N ILE A 22 17.47 0.88 -6.61
CA ILE A 22 16.02 0.70 -6.45
C ILE A 22 15.34 1.93 -7.05
N LEU A 23 14.51 1.72 -8.08
CA LEU A 23 13.69 2.78 -8.67
C LEU A 23 12.37 2.96 -7.93
N GLY A 24 11.84 1.88 -7.36
CA GLY A 24 10.56 1.92 -6.66
C GLY A 24 10.09 0.53 -6.25
N VAL A 25 8.90 0.50 -5.67
CA VAL A 25 8.22 -0.70 -5.17
C VAL A 25 6.81 -0.76 -5.72
N ILE A 26 6.35 -1.98 -6.01
CA ILE A 26 4.95 -2.27 -6.30
C ILE A 26 4.40 -2.92 -5.03
N ASP A 27 3.53 -2.21 -4.32
CA ASP A 27 2.88 -2.65 -3.08
C ASP A 27 1.43 -3.03 -3.38
N GLY A 28 1.16 -4.33 -3.49
CA GLY A 28 -0.16 -4.85 -3.81
C GLY A 28 -0.64 -4.51 -5.22
N ALA A 29 -1.94 -4.23 -5.34
CA ALA A 29 -2.62 -3.98 -6.60
C ALA A 29 -2.99 -2.50 -6.74
N SER A 30 -3.17 -2.05 -7.99
CA SER A 30 -3.68 -0.71 -8.27
C SER A 30 -5.17 -0.59 -7.87
N PRO A 31 -5.64 0.61 -7.48
CA PRO A 31 -7.06 0.82 -7.19
C PRO A 31 -7.96 0.44 -8.37
N SER A 32 -9.08 -0.23 -8.09
CA SER A 32 -10.08 -0.62 -9.09
C SER A 32 -11.28 0.33 -9.16
N GLY A 33 -11.37 1.32 -8.26
CA GLY A 33 -12.49 2.23 -8.16
C GLY A 33 -12.33 3.24 -7.02
N VAL A 34 -13.41 3.98 -6.73
CA VAL A 34 -13.48 4.98 -5.66
C VAL A 34 -14.50 4.51 -4.61
N GLU A 35 -14.21 4.78 -3.34
CA GLU A 35 -15.09 4.43 -2.21
C GLU A 35 -16.46 5.14 -2.31
N SER A 36 -17.53 4.42 -1.97
CA SER A 36 -18.87 4.98 -1.73
C SER A 36 -19.04 5.49 -0.28
N GLU A 37 -20.17 6.12 0.02
CA GLU A 37 -20.48 6.56 1.39
C GLU A 37 -20.55 5.39 2.39
N ASP A 38 -21.07 4.24 1.95
CA ASP A 38 -21.16 3.02 2.76
C ASP A 38 -19.77 2.43 3.06
N ASP A 39 -18.86 2.44 2.08
CA ASP A 39 -17.47 2.01 2.27
C ASP A 39 -16.75 2.89 3.29
N VAL A 40 -16.99 4.21 3.22
CA VAL A 40 -16.44 5.19 4.16
C VAL A 40 -16.97 4.95 5.58
N ALA A 41 -18.28 4.69 5.72
CA ALA A 41 -18.89 4.36 7.00
C ALA A 41 -18.28 3.06 7.58
N TRP A 42 -18.11 2.04 6.74
CA TRP A 42 -17.51 0.77 7.12
C TRP A 42 -16.07 0.92 7.60
N ARG A 43 -15.17 1.56 6.83
CA ARG A 43 -13.74 1.67 7.22
C ARG A 43 -13.54 2.46 8.51
N LYS A 44 -14.35 3.50 8.73
CA LYS A 44 -14.33 4.28 9.99
C LYS A 44 -14.83 3.44 11.17
N GLY A 45 -15.89 2.66 10.97
CA GLY A 45 -16.40 1.72 11.96
C GLY A 45 -15.37 0.63 12.30
N PHE A 46 -14.68 0.09 11.30
CA PHE A 46 -13.65 -0.93 11.49
C PHE A 46 -12.47 -0.42 12.34
N LEU A 47 -11.98 0.79 12.08
CA LEU A 47 -10.92 1.40 12.89
C LEU A 47 -11.31 1.58 14.37
N ARG A 48 -12.58 1.95 14.64
CA ARG A 48 -13.11 2.03 16.02
C ARG A 48 -13.21 0.64 16.67
N LYS A 49 -13.67 -0.38 15.94
CA LYS A 49 -13.72 -1.77 16.42
C LYS A 49 -12.33 -2.31 16.80
N LEU A 50 -11.30 -1.94 16.04
CA LEU A 50 -9.91 -2.30 16.34
C LEU A 50 -9.28 -1.44 17.46
N GLY A 51 -9.99 -0.44 17.97
CA GLY A 51 -9.51 0.43 19.05
C GLY A 51 -8.53 1.52 18.60
N TYR A 52 -8.33 1.72 17.29
CA TYR A 52 -7.42 2.75 16.77
C TYR A 52 -8.03 4.15 16.75
N LYS A 53 -9.35 4.26 16.89
CA LYS A 53 -10.10 5.52 16.92
C LYS A 53 -11.23 5.43 17.94
N SER A 54 -11.57 6.56 18.54
CA SER A 54 -12.77 6.78 19.36
C SER A 54 -13.99 7.05 18.47
#